data_AF-A0AAN7LMT9-F1
#
_entry.id   AF-A0AAN7LMT9-F1
#
_cell.length_a   1.000
_cell.length_b   1.000
_cell.length_c   1.000
_cell.angle_alpha   90.00
_cell.angle_beta   90.00
_cell.angle_gamma   90.00
#
_symmetry.space_group_name_H-M   'P 1'
#
loop_
_entity.id
_entity.type
_entity.pdbx_description
1 polymer ?
#
loop_
_entity_poly.entity_id
_entity_poly.type
_entity_poly.pdbx_seq_one_letter_code
_entity_poly.pdbx_strand_id
1 'polypeptide(L)'
;MEVSVIGSSQEKAVRTTFAYRILGFCSSRRNDVSFSRKSRIGFDRTSTRLRKSTTSLTLKAVQPEQDRRPPSAPALSKSHPNNGIGLYVGLPLDAVSETGTINHARAISVGLKALKLLGVEGVELPVWWGVAEKEENGSYNFSGYLDLVKMVEKSGLKLHISLFFHASKQPKIPLPEWVTQIGENDPSIYFMDRSGLLYKDCLSLAVDELPVLGGKTPMDIYRDFYENFKFSFSEFINSTITV
;
A
#
# COMPACT_ATOMS: atom_id res chain seq x y z
N MET A 1 -22.09 46.11 -57.28
CA MET A 1 -22.12 45.43 -58.58
C MET A 1 -20.83 44.62 -58.61
N GLU A 2 -20.80 43.31 -58.42
CA GLU A 2 -21.72 42.27 -58.91
C GLU A 2 -22.01 41.20 -57.85
N VAL A 3 -22.89 40.27 -58.22
CA VAL A 3 -23.71 39.38 -57.40
C VAL A 3 -23.28 37.93 -57.67
N SER A 4 -23.61 37.02 -56.74
CA SER A 4 -24.02 35.62 -57.02
C SER A 4 -22.86 34.60 -57.21
N VAL A 5 -22.91 33.29 -56.87
CA VAL A 5 -23.98 32.29 -56.62
C VAL A 5 -23.49 31.22 -55.63
N ILE A 6 -24.41 30.68 -54.83
CA ILE A 6 -24.32 29.44 -54.01
C ILE A 6 -24.40 28.18 -54.87
N GLY A 7 -23.53 27.19 -54.66
CA GLY A 7 -23.65 25.85 -55.24
C GLY A 7 -23.46 24.74 -54.21
N SER A 8 -24.56 24.06 -53.86
CA SER A 8 -24.59 22.84 -53.05
C SER A 8 -24.10 21.63 -53.84
N SER A 9 -23.39 20.70 -53.20
CA SER A 9 -23.23 19.33 -53.71
C SER A 9 -23.36 18.30 -52.59
N GLN A 10 -24.08 17.24 -52.93
CA GLN A 10 -24.69 16.25 -52.06
C GLN A 10 -23.74 15.16 -51.56
N GLU A 11 -24.13 14.57 -50.44
CA GLU A 11 -23.59 13.35 -49.82
C GLU A 11 -23.60 12.12 -50.74
N LYS A 12 -22.56 11.28 -50.62
CA LYS A 12 -22.68 9.84 -50.84
C LYS A 12 -22.11 9.10 -49.63
N ALA A 13 -23.00 8.70 -48.73
CA ALA A 13 -22.70 7.79 -47.64
C ALA A 13 -22.54 6.36 -48.21
N VAL A 14 -21.31 5.83 -48.20
CA VAL A 14 -21.04 4.41 -48.47
C VAL A 14 -21.29 3.64 -47.17
N ARG A 15 -22.32 2.78 -47.19
CA ARG A 15 -22.62 1.80 -46.14
C ARG A 15 -21.63 0.64 -46.25
N THR A 16 -20.74 0.50 -45.27
CA THR A 16 -19.99 -0.73 -45.04
C THR A 16 -20.55 -1.41 -43.79
N THR A 17 -21.15 -2.58 -43.99
CA THR A 17 -21.75 -3.42 -42.96
C THR A 17 -20.66 -4.14 -42.16
N PHE A 18 -20.51 -3.80 -40.88
CA PHE A 18 -19.78 -4.64 -39.92
C PHE A 18 -20.77 -5.46 -39.10
N ALA A 19 -20.69 -6.77 -39.26
CA ALA A 19 -21.44 -7.75 -38.49
C ALA A 19 -20.87 -7.83 -37.07
N TYR A 20 -21.67 -7.44 -36.08
CA TYR A 20 -21.40 -7.70 -34.67
C TYR A 20 -22.14 -8.97 -34.23
N ARG A 21 -21.38 -9.97 -33.75
CA ARG A 21 -21.95 -11.11 -33.03
C ARG A 21 -22.39 -10.62 -31.64
N ILE A 22 -23.71 -10.47 -31.47
CA ILE A 22 -24.33 -10.24 -30.16
C ILE A 22 -24.46 -11.58 -29.45
N LEU A 23 -23.70 -11.76 -28.36
CA LEU A 23 -23.96 -12.82 -27.39
C LEU A 23 -25.16 -12.39 -26.53
N GLY A 24 -26.30 -13.04 -26.77
CA GLY A 24 -27.56 -12.77 -26.09
C GLY A 24 -27.52 -13.20 -24.62
N PHE A 25 -27.90 -12.30 -23.73
CA PHE A 25 -28.39 -12.64 -22.40
C PHE A 25 -29.92 -12.61 -22.43
N CYS A 26 -30.54 -13.76 -22.13
CA CYS A 26 -31.98 -13.88 -21.97
C CYS A 26 -32.44 -13.00 -20.80
N SER A 27 -33.27 -11.99 -21.09
CA SER A 27 -34.07 -11.30 -20.11
C SER A 27 -35.46 -11.94 -20.07
N SER A 28 -35.89 -12.38 -18.88
CA SER A 28 -37.30 -12.63 -18.61
C SER A 28 -37.92 -11.34 -18.07
N ARG A 29 -39.05 -10.94 -18.65
CA ARG A 29 -39.78 -9.70 -18.37
C ARG A 29 -41.21 -10.07 -17.97
N ARG A 30 -41.80 -9.20 -17.12
CA ARG A 30 -43.23 -9.00 -16.77
C ARG A 30 -43.70 -9.72 -15.48
N ASN A 31 -44.38 -9.07 -14.53
CA ASN A 31 -45.35 -7.98 -14.61
C ASN A 31 -45.25 -6.94 -13.46
N ASP A 32 -45.64 -5.71 -13.80
CA ASP A 32 -46.02 -4.59 -12.91
C ASP A 32 -47.35 -4.85 -12.19
N VAL A 33 -47.47 -4.48 -10.90
CA VAL A 33 -48.64 -3.78 -10.34
C VAL A 33 -48.16 -2.87 -9.19
N SER A 34 -48.42 -1.57 -9.35
CA SER A 34 -48.29 -0.52 -8.33
C SER A 34 -49.42 -0.57 -7.30
N PHE A 35 -49.12 -0.34 -6.01
CA PHE A 35 -49.65 0.80 -5.22
C PHE A 35 -49.40 0.62 -3.70
N SER A 36 -48.89 1.69 -3.09
CA SER A 36 -49.27 2.23 -1.77
C SER A 36 -48.57 1.77 -0.47
N ARG A 37 -48.01 2.81 0.18
CA ARG A 37 -47.91 3.12 1.63
C ARG A 37 -46.88 2.41 2.51
N LYS A 38 -45.89 3.23 2.89
CA LYS A 38 -45.30 3.43 4.24
C LYS A 38 -45.53 2.30 5.26
N SER A 39 -44.45 1.69 5.73
CA SER A 39 -44.30 1.37 7.15
C SER A 39 -42.83 1.25 7.55
N ARG A 40 -42.48 1.99 8.59
CA ARG A 40 -41.28 1.81 9.41
C ARG A 40 -41.41 0.44 10.10
N ILE A 41 -40.34 -0.33 10.15
CA ILE A 41 -40.28 -1.52 11.00
C ILE A 41 -39.44 -1.15 12.21
N GLY A 42 -40.13 -0.89 13.32
CA GLY A 42 -39.56 -0.82 14.65
C GLY A 42 -39.53 -2.21 15.28
N PHE A 43 -38.59 -2.40 16.20
CA PHE A 43 -38.52 -3.57 17.06
C PHE A 43 -39.65 -3.52 18.08
N ASP A 44 -40.52 -4.51 18.06
CA ASP A 44 -41.45 -4.74 19.17
C ASP A 44 -41.24 -6.12 19.79
N ARG A 45 -41.18 -6.10 21.12
CA ARG A 45 -41.00 -7.22 22.02
C ARG A 45 -42.36 -7.85 22.25
N THR A 46 -42.52 -9.11 21.89
CA THR A 46 -43.59 -9.95 22.47
C THR A 46 -43.00 -11.09 23.26
N SER A 47 -43.26 -11.01 24.57
CA SER A 47 -42.95 -11.99 25.58
C SER A 47 -43.74 -13.29 25.39
N THR A 48 -43.05 -14.42 25.49
CA THR A 48 -43.65 -15.68 25.95
C THR A 48 -42.83 -16.22 27.12
N ARG A 49 -43.54 -16.48 28.22
CA ARG A 49 -43.03 -17.02 29.49
C ARG A 49 -42.62 -18.48 29.30
N LEU A 50 -41.47 -18.89 29.85
CA LEU A 50 -41.42 -20.12 30.65
C LEU A 50 -40.21 -20.20 31.61
N ARG A 51 -40.55 -20.58 32.85
CA ARG A 51 -39.76 -21.20 33.93
C ARG A 51 -38.46 -20.52 34.41
N LYS A 52 -38.60 -19.84 35.56
CA LYS A 52 -37.50 -19.50 36.48
C LYS A 52 -37.04 -20.75 37.24
N SER A 53 -35.78 -21.15 37.09
CA SER A 53 -35.04 -21.89 38.11
C SER A 53 -34.20 -20.88 38.88
N THR A 54 -34.48 -20.71 40.17
CA THR A 54 -33.76 -19.81 41.06
C THR A 54 -32.52 -20.53 41.56
N THR A 55 -31.35 -20.28 40.97
CA THR A 55 -30.07 -20.69 41.55
C THR A 55 -29.61 -19.59 42.51
N SER A 56 -29.77 -19.84 43.81
CA SER A 56 -29.22 -19.02 44.88
C SER A 56 -27.74 -19.36 45.04
N LEU A 57 -26.84 -18.42 44.75
CA LEU A 57 -25.41 -18.54 45.06
C LEU A 57 -25.14 -17.82 46.39
N THR A 58 -24.88 -18.59 47.44
CA THR A 58 -24.39 -18.08 48.73
C THR A 58 -22.87 -17.94 48.68
N LEU A 59 -22.38 -16.70 48.74
CA LEU A 59 -20.96 -16.41 48.97
C LEU A 59 -20.60 -16.73 50.42
N LYS A 60 -19.82 -17.79 50.65
CA LYS A 60 -19.12 -18.00 51.92
C LYS A 60 -17.84 -17.17 51.89
N ALA A 61 -17.82 -16.08 52.66
CA ALA A 61 -16.60 -15.36 52.98
C ALA A 61 -15.75 -16.23 53.93
N VAL A 62 -14.54 -16.58 53.50
CA VAL A 62 -13.52 -17.23 54.32
C VAL A 62 -12.63 -16.13 54.90
N GLN A 63 -12.49 -16.09 56.22
CA GLN A 63 -11.57 -15.16 56.90
C GLN A 63 -10.11 -15.58 56.65
N PRO A 64 -9.15 -14.63 56.58
CA PRO A 64 -7.76 -14.98 56.37
C PRO A 64 -7.13 -15.39 57.71
N GLU A 65 -6.60 -16.61 57.75
CA GLU A 65 -5.66 -17.03 58.79
C GLU A 65 -4.26 -16.50 58.41
N GLN A 66 -3.62 -15.76 59.32
CA GLN A 66 -2.26 -15.27 59.17
C GLN A 66 -1.27 -16.42 59.35
N ASP A 67 -0.71 -16.91 58.25
CA ASP A 67 0.37 -17.89 58.27
C ASP A 67 1.71 -17.21 57.94
N ARG A 68 2.60 -17.15 58.93
CA ARG A 68 3.93 -16.53 58.81
C ARG A 68 4.86 -17.44 58.01
N ARG A 69 5.36 -16.98 56.86
CA ARG A 69 6.50 -17.60 56.13
C ARG A 69 7.65 -16.61 55.93
N PRO A 70 8.91 -17.07 55.99
CA PRO A 70 10.10 -16.21 55.92
C PRO A 70 10.38 -15.69 54.50
N PRO A 71 11.18 -14.62 54.33
CA PRO A 71 11.34 -13.95 53.04
C PRO A 71 12.18 -14.79 52.09
N SER A 72 11.58 -15.25 51.00
CA SER A 72 12.28 -15.87 49.87
C SER A 72 12.58 -14.84 48.77
N ALA A 73 13.75 -15.03 48.16
CA ALA A 73 14.44 -14.23 47.14
C ALA A 73 13.57 -13.59 46.03
N PRO A 74 14.06 -12.51 45.37
CA PRO A 74 13.31 -11.82 44.33
C PRO A 74 12.94 -12.79 43.21
N ALA A 75 11.66 -12.81 42.86
CA ALA A 75 11.15 -13.55 41.74
C ALA A 75 11.87 -13.08 40.47
N LEU A 76 12.74 -13.93 39.94
CA LEU A 76 13.26 -13.81 38.59
C LEU A 76 12.03 -13.88 37.67
N SER A 77 11.62 -12.74 37.13
CA SER A 77 10.54 -12.67 36.15
C SER A 77 10.97 -13.47 34.94
N LYS A 78 10.50 -14.72 34.86
CA LYS A 78 10.55 -15.50 33.63
C LYS A 78 9.77 -14.69 32.60
N SER A 79 10.47 -14.08 31.64
CA SER A 79 9.84 -13.50 30.48
C SER A 79 9.10 -14.64 29.80
N HIS A 80 7.77 -14.60 29.84
CA HIS A 80 7.00 -15.39 28.91
C HIS A 80 7.47 -14.97 27.51
N PRO A 81 7.82 -15.90 26.61
CA PRO A 81 8.08 -15.54 25.23
C PRO A 81 6.85 -14.78 24.75
N ASN A 82 7.06 -13.54 24.32
CA ASN A 82 6.00 -12.66 23.87
C ASN A 82 5.29 -13.35 22.69
N ASN A 83 4.22 -14.07 22.97
CA ASN A 83 3.33 -14.68 21.98
C ASN A 83 2.41 -13.60 21.36
N GLY A 84 2.87 -12.34 21.40
CA GLY A 84 2.15 -11.16 20.98
C GLY A 84 2.45 -10.85 19.51
N ILE A 85 1.44 -10.32 18.83
CA ILE A 85 1.55 -9.87 17.45
C ILE A 85 2.39 -8.58 17.42
N GLY A 86 3.42 -8.56 16.57
CA GLY A 86 4.24 -7.39 16.32
C GLY A 86 3.50 -6.28 15.61
N LEU A 87 3.55 -5.06 16.14
CA LEU A 87 3.02 -3.88 15.47
C LEU A 87 4.15 -3.12 14.79
N TYR A 88 3.99 -2.86 13.49
CA TYR A 88 4.84 -2.00 12.70
C TYR A 88 4.05 -0.77 12.26
N VAL A 89 4.69 0.39 12.28
CA VAL A 89 4.09 1.66 11.85
C VAL A 89 4.79 2.18 10.60
N GLY A 90 4.02 2.46 9.55
CA GLY A 90 4.56 3.05 8.32
C GLY A 90 5.10 4.46 8.56
N LEU A 91 6.32 4.70 8.10
CA LEU A 91 6.86 6.04 7.98
C LEU A 91 6.13 6.81 6.87
N PRO A 92 6.20 8.16 6.88
CA PRO A 92 5.64 8.96 5.81
C PRO A 92 6.14 8.50 4.44
N LEU A 93 5.23 8.41 3.46
CA LEU A 93 5.57 7.97 2.10
C LEU A 93 6.60 8.89 1.43
N ASP A 94 6.65 10.15 1.84
CA ASP A 94 7.59 11.19 1.42
C ASP A 94 8.72 11.41 2.42
N ALA A 95 9.06 10.43 3.28
CA ALA A 95 10.12 10.58 4.28
C ALA A 95 11.49 10.94 3.66
N VAL A 96 11.72 10.53 2.40
CA VAL A 96 12.88 10.95 1.60
C VAL A 96 12.39 11.75 0.40
N SER A 97 12.99 12.91 0.17
CA SER A 97 12.71 13.79 -0.95
C SER A 97 13.31 13.25 -2.25
N GLU A 98 12.87 13.79 -3.39
CA GLU A 98 13.47 13.46 -4.70
C GLU A 98 14.97 13.79 -4.81
N THR A 99 15.52 14.62 -3.91
CA THR A 99 16.97 14.92 -3.88
C THR A 99 17.74 13.93 -3.00
N GLY A 100 17.08 12.90 -2.47
CA GLY A 100 17.69 11.91 -1.58
C GLY A 100 17.94 12.44 -0.16
N THR A 101 17.23 13.48 0.29
CA THR A 101 17.37 14.05 1.64
C THR A 101 16.15 13.76 2.50
N ILE A 102 16.30 13.70 3.82
CA ILE A 102 15.18 13.38 4.73
C ILE A 102 14.24 14.57 4.88
N ASN A 103 12.96 14.37 4.57
CA ASN A 103 11.90 15.33 4.86
C ASN A 103 11.52 15.26 6.34
N HIS A 104 11.29 16.43 6.96
CA HIS A 104 10.83 16.53 8.34
C HIS A 104 11.64 15.72 9.38
N ALA A 105 12.97 15.61 9.20
CA ALA A 105 13.84 14.75 10.01
C ALA A 105 13.64 14.91 11.53
N ARG A 106 13.43 16.14 12.03
CA ARG A 106 13.17 16.38 13.46
C ARG A 106 11.84 15.77 13.92
N ALA A 107 10.78 15.90 13.11
CA ALA A 107 9.47 15.34 13.44
C ALA A 107 9.52 13.81 13.43
N ILE A 108 10.18 13.22 12.42
CA ILE A 108 10.40 11.78 12.35
C ILE A 108 11.18 11.30 13.59
N SER A 109 12.25 11.99 13.98
CA SER A 109 13.04 11.63 15.17
C SER A 109 12.20 11.62 16.45
N VAL A 110 11.35 12.62 16.66
CA VAL A 110 10.46 12.68 17.82
C VAL A 110 9.40 11.58 17.75
N GLY A 111 8.83 11.33 16.57
CA GLY A 111 7.86 10.27 16.33
C GLY A 111 8.43 8.88 16.65
N LEU A 112 9.63 8.57 16.18
CA LEU A 112 10.30 7.28 16.47
C LEU A 112 10.49 7.06 17.98
N LYS A 113 10.89 8.08 18.73
CA LYS A 113 11.01 7.99 20.20
C LYS A 113 9.65 7.72 20.85
N ALA A 114 8.60 8.39 20.40
CA ALA A 114 7.25 8.17 20.90
C ALA A 114 6.76 6.75 20.61
N LEU A 115 6.98 6.25 19.38
CA LEU A 115 6.62 4.88 18.98
C LEU A 115 7.33 3.85 19.86
N LYS A 116 8.63 4.06 20.14
CA LYS A 116 9.38 3.18 21.05
C LYS A 116 8.78 3.15 22.46
N LEU A 117 8.40 4.30 23.01
CA LEU A 117 7.76 4.38 24.33
C LEU A 117 6.39 3.70 24.37
N LEU A 118 5.66 3.68 23.25
CA LEU A 118 4.38 3.00 23.11
C LEU A 118 4.52 1.47 22.94
N GLY A 119 5.74 0.95 22.88
CA GLY A 119 5.99 -0.49 22.75
C GLY A 119 5.76 -1.04 21.33
N VAL A 120 5.78 -0.17 20.31
CA VAL A 120 5.76 -0.58 18.91
C VAL A 120 7.02 -1.41 18.61
N GLU A 121 6.88 -2.48 17.83
CA GLU A 121 7.99 -3.38 17.53
C GLU A 121 8.96 -2.75 16.53
N GLY A 122 8.42 -2.12 15.49
CA GLY A 122 9.23 -1.51 14.45
C GLY A 122 8.46 -0.52 13.57
N VAL A 123 9.13 -0.07 12.52
CA VAL A 123 8.56 0.81 11.51
C VAL A 123 8.79 0.24 10.12
N GLU A 124 7.96 0.67 9.17
CA GLU A 124 8.12 0.32 7.76
C GLU A 124 8.60 1.55 6.97
N LEU A 125 9.67 1.40 6.21
CA LEU A 125 10.26 2.43 5.36
C LEU A 125 10.01 2.10 3.88
N PRO A 126 9.24 2.93 3.16
CA PRO A 126 9.14 2.81 1.70
C PRO A 126 10.41 3.34 1.03
N VAL A 127 11.03 2.53 0.18
CA VAL A 127 12.17 2.90 -0.68
C VAL A 127 11.68 2.95 -2.12
N TRP A 128 11.70 4.14 -2.72
CA TRP A 128 11.12 4.39 -4.03
C TRP A 128 12.17 4.29 -5.11
N TRP A 129 11.90 3.50 -6.15
CA TRP A 129 12.79 3.35 -7.30
C TRP A 129 13.11 4.70 -7.97
N GLY A 130 12.09 5.52 -8.23
CA GLY A 130 12.27 6.84 -8.84
C GLY A 130 12.99 7.89 -7.98
N VAL A 131 13.21 7.62 -6.69
CA VAL A 131 14.05 8.46 -5.82
C VAL A 131 15.46 7.89 -5.73
N ALA A 132 15.57 6.58 -5.53
CA ALA A 132 16.84 5.89 -5.35
C ALA A 132 17.66 5.82 -6.65
N GLU A 133 17.04 5.78 -7.82
CA GLU A 133 17.71 5.66 -9.13
C GLU A 133 17.15 6.71 -10.11
N LYS A 134 17.09 7.96 -9.66
CA LYS A 134 16.33 9.04 -10.31
C LYS A 134 16.80 9.36 -11.73
N GLU A 135 18.08 9.65 -11.90
CA GLU A 135 18.60 10.32 -13.11
C GLU A 135 18.97 9.32 -14.20
N GLU A 136 19.79 8.33 -13.88
CA GLU A 136 20.37 7.39 -14.83
C GLU A 136 20.31 5.94 -14.32
N ASN A 137 20.18 5.00 -15.26
CA ASN A 137 20.24 3.57 -14.96
C ASN A 137 21.61 3.19 -14.35
N GLY A 138 21.59 2.57 -13.18
CA GLY A 138 22.76 2.17 -12.41
C GLY A 138 23.33 3.26 -11.49
N SER A 139 22.77 4.48 -11.51
CA SER A 139 23.19 5.58 -10.63
C SER A 139 22.28 5.66 -9.41
N TYR A 140 22.71 5.07 -8.31
CA TYR A 140 21.89 4.94 -7.11
C TYR A 140 22.27 5.93 -6.01
N ASN A 141 21.28 6.59 -5.42
CA ASN A 141 21.41 7.45 -4.25
C ASN A 141 20.52 6.95 -3.09
N PHE A 142 21.13 6.22 -2.16
CA PHE A 142 20.46 5.75 -0.94
C PHE A 142 20.74 6.62 0.30
N SER A 143 21.39 7.77 0.17
CA SER A 143 21.91 8.55 1.31
C SER A 143 20.83 8.89 2.35
N GLY A 144 19.73 9.51 1.96
CA GLY A 144 18.62 9.84 2.86
C GLY A 144 17.94 8.61 3.47
N TYR A 145 17.86 7.51 2.73
CA TYR A 145 17.35 6.25 3.27
C TYR A 145 18.28 5.68 4.34
N LEU A 146 19.60 5.64 4.09
CA LEU A 146 20.60 5.18 5.05
C LEU A 146 20.59 6.02 6.33
N ASP A 147 20.42 7.34 6.20
CA ASP A 147 20.29 8.22 7.36
C ASP A 147 19.00 7.95 8.16
N LEU A 148 17.89 7.61 7.50
CA LEU A 148 16.67 7.16 8.18
C LEU A 148 16.88 5.83 8.90
N VAL A 149 17.54 4.86 8.28
CA VAL A 149 17.85 3.57 8.94
C VAL A 149 18.67 3.80 10.20
N LYS A 150 19.70 4.66 10.14
CA LYS A 150 20.49 5.04 11.33
C LYS A 150 19.63 5.71 12.41
N MET A 151 18.62 6.50 12.04
CA MET A 151 17.69 7.10 13.02
C MET A 151 16.80 6.05 13.69
N VAL A 152 16.31 5.07 12.93
CA VAL A 152 15.49 3.97 13.43
C VAL A 152 16.30 3.07 14.35
N GLU A 153 17.52 2.69 13.94
CA GLU A 153 18.48 1.92 14.74
C GLU A 153 18.75 2.60 16.10
N LYS A 154 19.09 3.89 16.08
CA LYS A 154 19.32 4.69 17.30
C LYS A 154 18.10 4.78 18.21
N SER A 155 16.90 4.59 17.67
CA SER A 155 15.65 4.57 18.44
C SER A 155 15.33 3.18 19.01
N GLY A 156 16.12 2.16 18.66
CA GLY A 156 15.94 0.78 19.13
C GLY A 156 14.68 0.11 18.58
N LEU A 157 14.23 0.53 17.40
CA LEU A 157 13.09 -0.04 16.69
C LEU A 157 13.58 -0.99 15.60
N LYS A 158 12.83 -2.05 15.30
CA LYS A 158 13.05 -2.85 14.10
C LYS A 158 12.61 -2.09 12.86
N LEU A 159 13.15 -2.47 11.71
CA LEU A 159 12.85 -1.86 10.44
C LEU A 159 12.42 -2.91 9.41
N HIS A 160 11.26 -2.70 8.81
CA HIS A 160 10.88 -3.35 7.56
C HIS A 160 11.07 -2.37 6.41
N ILE A 161 11.51 -2.87 5.26
CA ILE A 161 11.71 -2.06 4.07
C ILE A 161 10.82 -2.59 2.96
N SER A 162 10.06 -1.69 2.34
CA SER A 162 9.22 -1.97 1.19
C SER A 162 9.80 -1.28 -0.03
N LEU A 163 10.18 -2.06 -1.05
CA LEU A 163 10.74 -1.53 -2.29
C LEU A 163 9.62 -1.25 -3.29
N PHE A 164 9.51 -0.01 -3.73
CA PHE A 164 8.44 0.47 -4.60
C PHE A 164 8.96 0.80 -6.00
N PHE A 165 8.68 -0.11 -6.95
CA PHE A 165 8.96 0.06 -8.38
C PHE A 165 7.81 0.73 -9.15
N HIS A 166 7.06 1.59 -8.47
CA HIS A 166 5.94 2.34 -9.03
C HIS A 166 6.04 3.82 -8.62
N ALA A 167 5.44 4.69 -9.42
CA ALA A 167 5.20 6.09 -9.10
C ALA A 167 3.98 6.24 -8.20
N SER A 168 3.91 7.38 -7.51
CA SER A 168 2.74 7.83 -6.76
C SER A 168 2.42 9.27 -7.11
N LYS A 169 1.12 9.62 -7.09
CA LYS A 169 0.66 11.01 -7.26
C LYS A 169 0.55 11.73 -5.92
N GLN A 170 0.38 11.00 -4.83
CA GLN A 170 0.21 11.53 -3.47
C GLN A 170 0.90 10.58 -2.47
N PRO A 171 2.13 10.90 -2.04
CA PRO A 171 2.96 12.04 -2.46
C PRO A 171 3.39 11.93 -3.94
N LYS A 172 3.75 13.06 -4.56
CA LYS A 172 4.23 13.08 -5.96
C LYS A 172 5.63 12.48 -6.03
N ILE A 173 5.71 11.23 -6.47
CA ILE A 173 6.96 10.47 -6.63
C ILE A 173 6.89 9.84 -8.02
N PRO A 174 7.69 10.30 -9.00
CA PRO A 174 7.67 9.75 -10.34
C PRO A 174 8.42 8.40 -10.40
N LEU A 175 8.30 7.70 -11.54
CA LEU A 175 9.30 6.70 -11.95
C LEU A 175 10.64 7.40 -12.22
N PRO A 176 11.76 6.67 -12.35
CA PRO A 176 13.01 7.27 -12.80
C PRO A 176 12.84 8.10 -14.08
N GLU A 177 13.62 9.16 -14.20
CA GLU A 177 13.53 10.10 -15.32
C GLU A 177 13.87 9.40 -16.64
N TRP A 178 14.94 8.60 -16.64
CA TRP A 178 15.34 7.80 -17.80
C TRP A 178 14.27 6.79 -18.25
N VAL A 179 13.50 6.20 -17.33
CA VAL A 179 12.37 5.31 -17.66
C VAL A 179 11.22 6.10 -18.28
N THR A 180 10.95 7.28 -17.72
CA THR A 180 9.89 8.17 -18.21
C THR A 180 10.19 8.61 -19.65
N GLN A 181 11.45 8.98 -19.95
CA GLN A 181 11.89 9.33 -21.30
C GLN A 181 11.76 8.16 -22.29
N ILE A 182 12.05 6.92 -21.86
CA ILE A 182 11.82 5.73 -22.69
C ILE A 182 10.32 5.56 -22.97
N GLY A 183 9.46 5.71 -21.96
CA GLY A 183 8.01 5.56 -22.11
C GLY A 183 7.33 6.67 -22.91
N GLU A 184 7.97 7.83 -23.06
CA GLU A 184 7.54 8.88 -23.99
C GLU A 184 7.83 8.49 -25.45
N ASN A 185 8.93 7.79 -25.70
CA ASN A 185 9.32 7.30 -27.02
C ASN A 185 8.62 5.99 -27.41
N ASP A 186 8.47 5.07 -26.45
CA ASP A 186 7.78 3.80 -26.60
C ASP A 186 6.74 3.61 -25.49
N PRO A 187 5.48 4.04 -25.71
CA PRO A 187 4.43 3.91 -24.72
C PRO A 187 4.01 2.46 -24.42
N SER A 188 4.50 1.47 -25.18
CA SER A 188 4.14 0.06 -24.98
C SER A 188 4.68 -0.53 -23.68
N ILE A 189 5.64 0.14 -23.04
CA ILE A 189 6.18 -0.26 -21.73
C ILE A 189 5.17 -0.11 -20.59
N TYR A 190 4.10 0.68 -20.78
CA TYR A 190 3.10 0.95 -19.77
C TYR A 190 1.87 0.06 -19.94
N PHE A 191 1.11 -0.07 -18.85
CA PHE A 191 -0.23 -0.65 -18.94
C PHE A 191 -1.13 0.23 -19.80
N MET A 192 -1.98 -0.42 -20.60
CA MET A 192 -2.97 0.24 -21.43
C MET A 192 -4.34 -0.40 -21.21
N ASP A 193 -5.36 0.40 -20.96
CA ASP A 193 -6.73 -0.09 -20.86
C ASP A 193 -7.37 -0.31 -22.26
N ARG A 194 -8.57 -0.87 -22.28
CA ARG A 194 -9.32 -1.13 -23.52
C ARG A 194 -9.65 0.13 -24.34
N SER A 195 -9.61 1.30 -23.71
CA SER A 195 -9.90 2.60 -24.30
C SER A 195 -8.62 3.29 -24.81
N GLY A 196 -7.46 2.65 -24.66
CA GLY A 196 -6.17 3.20 -25.04
C GLY A 196 -5.55 4.14 -24.00
N LEU A 197 -6.11 4.23 -22.79
CA LEU A 197 -5.54 5.06 -21.73
C LEU A 197 -4.34 4.35 -21.10
N LEU A 198 -3.22 5.07 -21.04
CA LEU A 198 -1.98 4.60 -20.44
C LEU A 198 -1.96 4.83 -18.94
N TYR A 199 -1.60 3.80 -18.19
CA TYR A 199 -1.25 3.89 -16.78
C TYR A 199 0.27 3.96 -16.64
N LYS A 200 0.78 5.20 -16.52
CA LYS A 200 2.22 5.52 -16.54
C LYS A 200 2.91 5.36 -15.18
N ASP A 201 2.18 4.96 -14.14
CA ASP A 201 2.72 4.91 -12.79
C ASP A 201 3.52 3.63 -12.53
N CYS A 202 3.50 2.63 -13.41
CA CYS A 202 4.42 1.47 -13.35
C CYS A 202 4.58 0.80 -14.71
N LEU A 203 5.60 -0.04 -14.82
CA LEU A 203 5.84 -0.85 -16.02
C LEU A 203 4.81 -1.97 -16.14
N SER A 204 4.42 -2.28 -17.38
CA SER A 204 3.54 -3.40 -17.70
C SER A 204 4.25 -4.72 -17.46
N LEU A 205 3.55 -5.68 -16.85
CA LEU A 205 4.05 -7.06 -16.70
C LEU A 205 4.35 -7.73 -18.06
N ALA A 206 3.73 -7.23 -19.14
CA ALA A 206 3.96 -7.75 -20.48
C ALA A 206 5.39 -7.51 -20.99
N VAL A 207 6.12 -6.56 -20.39
CA VAL A 207 7.50 -6.23 -20.79
C VAL A 207 8.56 -6.79 -19.85
N ASP A 208 8.19 -7.56 -18.81
CA ASP A 208 9.11 -8.05 -17.76
C ASP A 208 10.36 -8.75 -18.30
N GLU A 209 10.22 -9.49 -19.40
CA GLU A 209 11.29 -10.26 -20.05
C GLU A 209 11.73 -9.68 -21.41
N LEU A 210 11.26 -8.48 -21.75
CA LEU A 210 11.57 -7.82 -23.02
C LEU A 210 12.66 -6.75 -22.80
N PRO A 211 13.67 -6.63 -23.70
CA PRO A 211 14.80 -5.72 -23.53
C PRO A 211 14.44 -4.26 -23.89
N VAL A 212 13.36 -3.72 -23.31
CA VAL A 212 12.78 -2.41 -23.64
C VAL A 212 13.46 -1.24 -22.91
N LEU A 213 14.31 -1.52 -21.91
CA LEU A 213 14.96 -0.50 -21.08
C LEU A 213 16.45 -0.34 -21.45
N GLY A 214 16.70 0.16 -22.67
CA GLY A 214 18.07 0.35 -23.17
C GLY A 214 18.82 -0.98 -23.38
N GLY A 215 18.11 -2.02 -23.84
CA GLY A 215 18.67 -3.35 -24.06
C GLY A 215 18.60 -4.28 -22.84
N LYS A 216 18.16 -3.80 -21.68
CA LYS A 216 17.87 -4.60 -20.48
C LYS A 216 16.38 -4.87 -20.31
N THR A 217 16.04 -5.97 -19.64
CA THR A 217 14.66 -6.25 -19.22
C THR A 217 14.34 -5.54 -17.90
N PRO A 218 13.07 -5.21 -17.60
CA PRO A 218 12.65 -4.75 -16.28
C PRO A 218 13.12 -5.67 -15.14
N MET A 219 13.09 -6.99 -15.34
CA MET A 219 13.58 -7.95 -14.35
C MET A 219 15.08 -7.84 -14.11
N ASP A 220 15.88 -7.56 -15.15
CA ASP A 220 17.31 -7.26 -14.99
C ASP A 220 17.52 -5.99 -14.15
N ILE A 221 16.74 -4.93 -14.42
CA ILE A 221 16.81 -3.67 -13.68
C ILE A 221 16.44 -3.86 -12.21
N TYR A 222 15.33 -4.57 -11.93
CA TYR A 222 14.93 -4.84 -10.55
C TYR A 222 15.99 -5.64 -9.82
N ARG A 223 16.58 -6.66 -10.47
CA ARG A 223 17.68 -7.44 -9.89
C ARG A 223 18.90 -6.57 -9.57
N ASP A 224 19.32 -5.70 -10.49
CA ASP A 224 20.44 -4.79 -10.27
C ASP A 224 20.15 -3.84 -9.08
N PHE A 225 18.91 -3.33 -9.00
CA PHE A 225 18.45 -2.51 -7.87
C PHE A 225 18.52 -3.28 -6.54
N TYR A 226 18.04 -4.52 -6.50
CA TYR A 226 18.09 -5.37 -5.31
C TYR A 226 19.52 -5.65 -4.85
N GLU A 227 20.42 -5.96 -5.77
CA GLU A 227 21.83 -6.21 -5.44
C GLU A 227 22.50 -4.95 -4.87
N ASN A 228 22.25 -3.78 -5.49
CA ASN A 228 22.83 -2.55 -5.00
C ASN A 228 22.21 -2.07 -3.67
N PHE A 229 20.91 -2.31 -3.45
CA PHE A 229 20.26 -2.16 -2.16
C PHE A 229 20.92 -3.06 -1.11
N LYS A 230 21.05 -4.36 -1.39
CA LYS A 230 21.66 -5.31 -0.46
C LYS A 230 23.09 -4.91 -0.10
N PHE A 231 23.88 -4.46 -1.07
CA PHE A 231 25.22 -3.96 -0.85
C PHE A 231 25.22 -2.71 0.05
N SER A 232 24.42 -1.71 -0.30
CA SER A 232 24.37 -0.42 0.40
C SER A 232 23.85 -0.52 1.84
N PHE A 233 22.94 -1.47 2.11
CA PHE A 233 22.33 -1.66 3.42
C PHE A 233 22.91 -2.86 4.19
N SER A 234 24.02 -3.44 3.72
CA SER A 234 24.61 -4.67 4.26
C SER A 234 24.88 -4.62 5.77
N GLU A 235 25.31 -3.46 6.30
CA GLU A 235 25.55 -3.25 7.73
C GLU A 235 24.27 -3.34 8.59
N PHE A 236 23.11 -3.05 8.00
CA PHE A 236 21.83 -2.99 8.69
C PHE A 236 20.98 -4.26 8.53
N ILE A 237 21.31 -5.11 7.55
CA ILE A 237 20.61 -6.37 7.28
C ILE A 237 20.88 -7.36 8.42
N ASN A 238 19.82 -7.99 8.94
CA ASN A 238 19.84 -8.90 10.10
C ASN A 238 20.22 -8.23 11.43
N SER A 239 20.42 -6.91 11.46
CA SER A 239 20.60 -6.14 12.69
C SER A 239 19.35 -5.30 12.97
N THR A 240 19.19 -4.19 12.25
CA THR A 240 18.04 -3.30 12.35
C THR A 240 16.94 -3.69 11.36
N ILE A 241 17.32 -4.08 10.14
CA ILE A 241 16.39 -4.53 9.11
C ILE A 241 16.08 -6.01 9.36
N THR A 242 14.81 -6.29 9.63
CA THR A 242 14.30 -7.64 9.88
C THR A 242 13.38 -8.09 8.74
N VAL A 243 13.38 -9.40 8.50
CA VAL A 243 12.55 -10.09 7.49
C VAL A 243 11.34 -10.73 8.16
#